data_AF-A0A9E4NZB6-F1
#
_entry.id   AF-A0A9E4NZB6-F1
#
_cell.length_a   1.000
_cell.length_b   1.000
_cell.length_c   1.000
_cell.angle_alpha   90.00
_cell.angle_beta   90.00
_cell.angle_gamma   90.00
#
_symmetry.space_group_name_H-M   'P 1'
#
loop_
_entity.id
_entity.type
_entity.pdbx_description
1 polymer ?
#
loop_
_entity_poly.entity_id
_entity_poly.type
_entity_poly.pdbx_seq_one_letter_code
_entity_poly.pdbx_strand_id
1 'polypeptide(L)'
;MPKKIYVFKRFERFWHWSQAALIITLLVTGFEVHGIYSLFGFEQVVGYHTIAAWTLVGLWIFAIFWHFTTGEWKQYMPTLEKADAMIKYYAVGIFTNAPHPFRQTTRHKHNPLQRLAYLFVLLVIGPTIWFSGWLYLFYDVWPEYGLANLPLEWVAVAHASAAYLMLIFLIVHVYLATAGHTPTAHIKAMITGWEEVEDEDENEEQLRT
;
A
#
# COMPACT_ATOMS: atom_id res chain seq x y z
N MET A 1 16.75 26.58 9.58
CA MET A 1 17.48 25.30 9.37
C MET A 1 16.39 24.24 9.34
N PRO A 2 16.35 23.33 8.36
CA PRO A 2 15.21 22.41 8.24
C PRO A 2 15.01 21.63 9.55
N LYS A 3 13.83 21.75 10.13
CA LYS A 3 13.47 21.14 11.41
C LYS A 3 13.12 19.68 11.15
N LYS A 4 13.69 18.75 11.93
CA LYS A 4 13.45 17.31 11.77
C LYS A 4 12.39 16.83 12.75
N ILE A 5 11.31 16.25 12.23
CA ILE A 5 10.28 15.60 13.03
C ILE A 5 10.38 14.08 12.89
N TYR A 6 10.20 13.36 14.01
CA TYR A 6 10.21 11.90 14.00
C TYR A 6 8.79 11.40 13.72
N VAL A 7 8.55 10.93 12.50
CA VAL A 7 7.20 10.61 12.00
C VAL A 7 6.94 9.11 11.98
N PHE A 8 7.92 8.31 11.54
CA PHE A 8 7.77 6.87 11.38
C PHE A 8 8.54 6.10 12.44
N LYS A 9 7.87 5.29 13.24
CA LYS A 9 8.50 4.43 14.27
C LYS A 9 9.28 3.29 13.61
N ARG A 10 10.25 2.71 14.35
CA ARG A 10 11.09 1.60 13.85
C ARG A 10 10.27 0.41 13.36
N PHE A 11 9.23 0.03 14.10
CA PHE A 11 8.36 -1.07 13.73
C PHE A 11 7.58 -0.77 12.43
N GLU A 12 7.03 0.44 12.28
CA GLU A 12 6.30 0.83 11.07
C GLU A 12 7.17 0.73 9.82
N ARG A 13 8.44 1.16 9.92
CA ARG A 13 9.40 1.06 8.82
C ARG A 13 9.73 -0.40 8.50
N PHE A 14 10.00 -1.22 9.51
CA PHE A 14 10.25 -2.66 9.33
C PHE A 14 9.05 -3.32 8.64
N TRP A 15 7.85 -3.13 9.19
CA TRP A 15 6.62 -3.68 8.64
C TRP A 15 6.40 -3.25 7.19
N HIS A 16 6.55 -1.96 6.89
CA HIS A 16 6.41 -1.43 5.54
C HIS A 16 7.39 -2.08 4.54
N TRP A 17 8.69 -2.12 4.86
CA TRP A 17 9.70 -2.67 3.96
C TRP A 17 9.57 -4.19 3.79
N SER A 18 9.21 -4.91 4.85
CA SER A 18 8.89 -6.34 4.75
C SER A 18 7.67 -6.58 3.88
N GLN A 19 6.61 -5.79 4.04
CA GLN A 19 5.40 -5.90 3.22
C GLN A 19 5.70 -5.57 1.75
N ALA A 20 6.46 -4.50 1.48
CA ALA A 20 6.85 -4.12 0.12
C ALA A 20 7.65 -5.23 -0.57
N ALA A 21 8.64 -5.81 0.12
CA ALA A 21 9.42 -6.92 -0.40
C ALA A 21 8.54 -8.13 -0.75
N LEU A 22 7.62 -8.52 0.14
CA LEU A 22 6.71 -9.64 -0.09
C LEU A 22 5.74 -9.40 -1.25
N ILE A 23 5.17 -8.20 -1.36
CA ILE A 23 4.28 -7.84 -2.48
C ILE A 23 5.05 -7.90 -3.81
N ILE A 24 6.29 -7.40 -3.85
CA ILE A 24 7.14 -7.48 -5.04
C ILE A 24 7.43 -8.94 -5.39
N THR A 25 7.78 -9.78 -4.41
CA THR A 25 7.99 -11.22 -4.63
C THR A 25 6.74 -11.89 -5.18
N LEU A 26 5.55 -11.57 -4.65
CA LEU A 26 4.27 -12.08 -5.15
C LEU A 26 4.00 -11.65 -6.60
N LEU A 27 4.26 -10.39 -6.95
CA LEU A 27 4.11 -9.90 -8.33
C LEU A 27 5.07 -10.63 -9.29
N VAL A 28 6.34 -10.73 -8.91
CA VAL A 28 7.38 -11.40 -9.70
C VAL A 28 6.98 -12.86 -9.94
N THR A 29 6.76 -13.62 -8.87
CA THR A 29 6.37 -15.04 -8.97
C THR A 29 5.03 -15.22 -9.71
N GLY A 30 4.06 -14.33 -9.51
CA GLY A 30 2.77 -14.36 -10.22
C GLY A 30 2.92 -14.18 -11.73
N PHE A 31 3.82 -13.32 -12.20
CA PHE A 31 4.09 -13.17 -13.63
C PHE A 31 4.71 -14.42 -14.27
N GLU A 32 5.56 -15.13 -13.54
CA GLU A 32 6.11 -16.40 -14.01
C GLU A 32 5.06 -17.51 -14.02
N VAL A 33 4.17 -17.57 -13.02
CA VAL A 33 2.99 -18.48 -13.03
C VAL A 33 2.10 -18.24 -14.26
N HIS A 34 1.95 -16.98 -14.68
CA HIS A 34 1.23 -16.61 -15.90
C HIS A 34 2.04 -16.80 -17.20
N GLY A 35 3.28 -17.28 -17.12
CA GLY A 35 4.10 -17.63 -18.28
C GLY A 35 4.74 -16.45 -19.02
N ILE A 36 4.82 -15.27 -18.40
CA ILE A 36 5.51 -14.10 -19.03
C ILE A 36 7.00 -14.39 -19.22
N TYR A 37 7.59 -15.14 -18.30
CA TYR A 37 8.96 -15.63 -18.36
C TYR A 37 9.03 -16.96 -17.60
N SER A 38 10.17 -17.64 -17.67
CA SER A 38 10.41 -18.91 -16.97
C SER A 38 11.84 -18.92 -16.41
N LEU A 39 11.98 -18.94 -15.09
CA LEU A 39 13.27 -18.91 -14.39
C LEU A 39 13.46 -20.13 -13.47
N PHE A 40 12.44 -20.48 -12.70
CA PHE A 40 12.44 -21.61 -11.74
C PHE A 40 11.55 -22.78 -12.19
N GLY A 41 10.54 -22.51 -13.03
CA GLY A 41 9.57 -23.50 -13.47
C GLY A 41 8.31 -23.54 -12.60
N PHE A 42 7.19 -23.98 -13.19
CA PHE A 42 5.83 -23.79 -12.65
C PHE A 42 5.67 -24.28 -11.19
N GLU A 43 6.07 -25.51 -10.90
CA GLU A 43 5.92 -26.11 -9.57
C GLU A 43 6.65 -25.32 -8.48
N GLN A 44 7.93 -24.96 -8.73
CA GLN A 44 8.73 -24.20 -7.78
C GLN A 44 8.18 -22.79 -7.57
N VAL A 45 7.78 -22.12 -8.66
CA VAL A 45 7.30 -20.74 -8.55
C VAL A 45 5.94 -20.66 -7.83
N VAL A 46 5.05 -21.63 -8.02
CA VAL A 46 3.80 -21.74 -7.25
C VAL A 46 4.12 -21.96 -5.77
N GLY A 47 5.11 -22.80 -5.46
CA GLY A 47 5.59 -22.98 -4.09
C GLY A 47 6.11 -21.68 -3.46
N TYR A 48 6.99 -20.95 -4.16
CA TYR A 48 7.51 -19.67 -3.69
C TYR A 48 6.42 -18.60 -3.54
N HIS A 49 5.49 -18.52 -4.48
CA HIS A 49 4.34 -17.62 -4.40
C HIS A 49 3.48 -17.91 -3.16
N THR A 50 3.19 -19.19 -2.92
CA THR A 50 2.41 -19.65 -1.76
C THR A 50 3.11 -19.35 -0.44
N ILE A 51 4.41 -19.62 -0.34
CA ILE A 51 5.21 -19.30 0.86
C ILE A 51 5.23 -17.79 1.11
N ALA A 52 5.41 -16.97 0.06
CA ALA A 52 5.38 -15.51 0.18
C ALA A 52 4.00 -15.01 0.65
N ALA A 53 2.91 -15.59 0.15
CA ALA A 53 1.55 -15.26 0.56
C ALA A 53 1.32 -15.57 2.05
N TRP A 54 1.67 -16.78 2.51
CA TRP A 54 1.56 -17.14 3.92
C TRP A 54 2.48 -16.31 4.83
N THR A 55 3.68 -15.97 4.36
CA THR A 55 4.58 -15.08 5.09
C THR A 55 3.98 -13.68 5.24
N LEU A 56 3.28 -13.18 4.22
CA LEU A 56 2.56 -11.91 4.27
C LEU A 56 1.38 -11.95 5.26
N VAL A 57 0.62 -13.05 5.30
CA VAL A 57 -0.42 -13.27 6.34
C VAL A 57 0.20 -13.24 7.74
N GLY A 58 1.33 -13.93 7.94
CA GLY A 58 2.07 -13.91 9.20
C GLY A 58 2.48 -12.50 9.61
N LEU A 59 3.05 -11.72 8.67
CA LEU A 59 3.42 -10.32 8.90
C LEU A 59 2.22 -9.46 9.30
N TRP A 60 1.05 -9.69 8.69
CA TRP A 60 -0.19 -8.98 9.03
C TRP A 60 -0.69 -9.29 10.43
N ILE A 61 -0.60 -10.54 10.87
CA ILE A 61 -0.95 -10.91 12.25
C ILE A 61 -0.10 -10.11 13.26
N PHE A 62 1.21 -10.02 13.02
CA PHE A 62 2.10 -9.19 13.85
C PHE A 62 1.77 -7.71 13.78
N ALA A 63 1.46 -7.19 12.58
CA ALA A 63 1.10 -5.79 12.39
C ALA A 63 -0.20 -5.43 13.13
N ILE A 64 -1.24 -6.26 13.00
CA ILE A 64 -2.52 -6.09 13.70
C ILE A 64 -2.31 -6.09 15.21
N PHE A 65 -1.56 -7.08 15.73
CA PHE A 65 -1.23 -7.14 17.15
C PHE A 65 -0.51 -5.88 17.63
N TRP A 66 0.48 -5.40 16.87
CA TRP A 66 1.21 -4.18 17.20
C TRP A 66 0.33 -2.93 17.17
N HIS A 67 -0.47 -2.73 16.12
CA HIS A 67 -1.38 -1.58 16.00
C HIS A 67 -2.42 -1.55 17.12
N PHE A 68 -2.90 -2.72 17.54
CA PHE A 68 -3.84 -2.85 18.64
C PHE A 68 -3.19 -2.52 19.99
N THR A 69 -2.03 -3.11 20.28
CA THR A 69 -1.32 -2.93 21.57
C THR A 69 -0.72 -1.54 21.76
N THR A 70 -0.32 -0.86 20.68
CA THR A 70 0.26 0.50 20.75
C THR A 70 -0.77 1.61 20.62
N GLY A 71 -2.02 1.29 20.26
CA GLY A 71 -3.06 2.29 20.02
C GLY A 71 -2.88 3.12 18.74
N GLU A 72 -1.92 2.77 17.89
CA GLU A 72 -1.62 3.46 16.62
C GLU A 72 -2.77 3.30 15.60
N TRP A 73 -3.66 2.34 15.77
CA TRP A 73 -4.87 2.17 14.95
C TRP A 73 -5.72 3.45 14.87
N LYS A 74 -5.69 4.31 15.90
CA LYS A 74 -6.42 5.58 15.94
C LYS A 74 -5.99 6.55 14.83
N GLN A 75 -4.76 6.41 14.30
CA GLN A 75 -4.25 7.20 13.18
C GLN A 75 -4.86 6.80 11.83
N TYR A 76 -5.47 5.61 11.75
CA TYR A 76 -6.04 5.06 10.53
C TYR A 76 -7.56 5.22 10.44
N MET A 77 -8.20 5.95 11.36
CA MET A 77 -9.64 6.25 11.26
C MET A 77 -9.89 7.17 10.06
N PRO A 78 -10.61 6.72 9.02
CA PRO A 78 -10.78 7.49 7.80
C PRO A 78 -11.66 8.73 8.03
N THR A 79 -11.25 9.87 7.46
CA THR A 79 -12.10 11.05 7.26
C THR A 79 -12.10 11.41 5.78
N LEU A 80 -13.28 11.75 5.24
CA LEU A 80 -13.48 12.12 3.84
C LEU A 80 -13.38 13.64 3.60
N GLU A 81 -13.10 14.43 4.65
CA GLU A 81 -12.95 15.87 4.52
C GLU A 81 -11.78 16.24 3.57
N LYS A 82 -12.06 17.12 2.59
CA LYS A 82 -11.13 17.70 1.61
C LYS A 82 -10.60 16.76 0.51
N ALA A 83 -11.23 15.61 0.29
CA ALA A 83 -10.87 14.70 -0.81
C ALA A 83 -11.03 15.34 -2.20
N ASP A 84 -12.07 16.16 -2.39
CA ASP A 84 -12.38 16.88 -3.62
C ASP A 84 -11.34 17.96 -3.98
N ALA A 85 -10.85 18.70 -2.97
CA ALA A 85 -9.79 19.69 -3.14
C ALA A 85 -8.47 19.05 -3.58
N MET A 86 -8.20 17.83 -3.11
CA MET A 86 -6.98 17.08 -3.44
C MET A 86 -6.97 16.53 -4.86
N ILE A 87 -8.12 16.01 -5.31
CA ILE A 87 -8.31 15.54 -6.69
C ILE A 87 -8.07 16.70 -7.67
N LYS A 88 -8.63 17.89 -7.39
CA LYS A 88 -8.43 19.09 -8.22
C LYS A 88 -6.97 19.56 -8.24
N TYR A 89 -6.27 19.46 -7.11
CA TYR A 89 -4.86 19.85 -7.03
C TYR A 89 -3.94 18.95 -7.85
N TYR A 90 -4.08 17.62 -7.74
CA TYR A 90 -3.25 16.72 -8.54
C TYR A 90 -3.65 16.67 -10.02
N ALA A 91 -4.92 16.93 -10.34
CA ALA A 91 -5.38 16.97 -11.73
C ALA A 91 -4.87 18.21 -12.47
N VAL A 92 -4.79 19.37 -11.80
CA VAL A 92 -4.50 20.66 -12.46
C VAL A 92 -3.53 21.53 -11.64
N GLY A 93 -3.75 21.63 -10.33
CA GLY A 93 -3.02 22.52 -9.43
C GLY A 93 -1.50 22.35 -9.40
N ILE A 94 -1.00 21.12 -9.57
CA ILE A 94 0.45 20.82 -9.60
C ILE A 94 1.17 21.50 -10.77
N PHE A 95 0.48 21.70 -11.90
CA PHE A 95 1.03 22.35 -13.09
C PHE A 95 0.88 23.88 -13.04
N THR A 96 -0.01 24.38 -12.19
CA THR A 96 -0.27 25.83 -12.03
C THR A 96 0.40 26.44 -10.80
N ASN A 97 1.28 25.69 -10.13
CA ASN A 97 1.96 26.10 -8.90
C ASN A 97 0.99 26.58 -7.79
N ALA A 98 -0.18 25.94 -7.71
CA ALA A 98 -1.16 26.24 -6.66
C ALA A 98 -0.56 25.86 -5.28
N PRO A 99 -0.96 26.52 -4.17
CA PRO A 99 -0.55 26.09 -2.84
C PRO A 99 -1.13 24.70 -2.54
N HIS A 100 -0.29 23.80 -2.03
CA HIS A 100 -0.68 22.42 -1.75
C HIS A 100 -1.77 22.39 -0.65
N PRO A 101 -2.99 21.87 -0.92
CA PRO A 101 -4.16 22.07 -0.04
C PRO A 101 -4.12 21.28 1.28
N PHE A 102 -3.08 20.47 1.49
CA PHE A 102 -2.89 19.68 2.71
C PHE A 102 -1.42 19.59 3.08
N ARG A 103 -1.05 20.07 4.27
CA ARG A 103 0.31 19.94 4.81
C ARG A 103 0.37 18.72 5.72
N GLN A 104 1.41 17.89 5.57
CA GLN A 104 1.59 16.71 6.41
C GLN A 104 1.99 17.17 7.82
N THR A 105 1.30 16.65 8.83
CA THR A 105 1.65 16.87 10.24
C THR A 105 1.83 15.52 10.92
N THR A 106 2.46 15.47 12.09
CA THR A 106 2.60 14.23 12.89
C THR A 106 1.26 13.54 13.19
N ARG A 107 0.15 14.29 13.19
CA ARG A 107 -1.23 13.78 13.33
C ARG A 107 -1.93 13.47 12.00
N HIS A 108 -1.44 13.98 10.87
CA HIS A 108 -1.98 13.76 9.53
C HIS A 108 -0.88 13.41 8.53
N LYS A 109 -0.38 12.18 8.64
CA LYS A 109 0.76 11.64 7.86
C LYS A 109 0.48 11.42 6.37
N HIS A 110 -0.76 11.46 5.92
CA HIS A 110 -1.16 11.10 4.56
C HIS A 110 -1.98 12.18 3.87
N ASN A 111 -1.61 12.49 2.63
CA ASN A 111 -2.36 13.32 1.72
C ASN A 111 -3.69 12.63 1.33
N PRO A 112 -4.83 13.34 1.16
CA PRO A 112 -6.10 12.74 0.77
C PRO A 112 -6.08 11.87 -0.51
N LEU A 113 -5.22 12.15 -1.50
CA LEU A 113 -5.08 11.25 -2.66
C LEU A 113 -4.44 9.92 -2.27
N GLN A 114 -3.42 9.95 -1.39
CA GLN A 114 -2.84 8.73 -0.83
C GLN A 114 -3.88 7.97 0.02
N ARG A 115 -4.71 8.69 0.80
CA ARG A 115 -5.80 8.06 1.58
C ARG A 115 -6.83 7.38 0.69
N LEU A 116 -7.23 8.00 -0.42
CA LEU A 116 -8.13 7.38 -1.40
C LEU A 116 -7.50 6.16 -2.06
N ALA A 117 -6.22 6.23 -2.43
CA ALA A 117 -5.49 5.08 -2.96
C ALA A 117 -5.42 3.94 -1.94
N TYR A 118 -5.13 4.23 -0.67
CA TYR A 118 -5.15 3.22 0.39
C TYR A 118 -6.54 2.64 0.65
N LEU A 119 -7.58 3.47 0.60
CA LEU A 119 -8.96 3.00 0.71
C LEU A 119 -9.33 2.06 -0.45
N PHE A 120 -8.91 2.39 -1.67
CA PHE A 120 -9.12 1.55 -2.84
C PHE A 120 -8.37 0.21 -2.73
N VAL A 121 -7.12 0.24 -2.26
CA VAL A 121 -6.36 -0.97 -1.96
C VAL A 121 -7.08 -1.81 -0.90
N LEU A 122 -7.59 -1.19 0.16
CA LEU A 122 -8.22 -1.90 1.28
C LEU A 122 -9.60 -2.48 0.93
N LEU A 123 -10.42 -1.76 0.15
CA LEU A 123 -11.81 -2.14 -0.11
C LEU A 123 -12.00 -2.91 -1.42
N VAL A 124 -11.09 -2.77 -2.37
CA VAL A 124 -11.23 -3.38 -3.71
C VAL A 124 -10.12 -4.37 -3.97
N ILE A 125 -8.86 -3.91 -4.01
CA ILE A 125 -7.75 -4.76 -4.43
C ILE A 125 -7.51 -5.88 -3.42
N GLY A 126 -7.43 -5.53 -2.13
CA GLY A 126 -7.17 -6.46 -1.03
C GLY A 126 -8.21 -7.58 -0.95
N PRO A 127 -9.50 -7.28 -0.83
CA PRO A 127 -10.54 -8.31 -0.81
C PRO A 127 -10.48 -9.18 -2.07
N THR A 128 -10.39 -8.57 -3.25
CA THR A 128 -10.40 -9.32 -4.51
C THR A 128 -9.19 -10.26 -4.63
N ILE A 129 -7.97 -9.78 -4.35
CA ILE A 129 -6.75 -10.58 -4.48
C ILE A 129 -6.71 -11.70 -3.44
N TRP A 130 -7.10 -11.43 -2.19
CA TRP A 130 -7.09 -12.45 -1.15
C TRP A 130 -8.19 -13.47 -1.34
N PHE A 131 -9.44 -13.07 -1.54
CA PHE A 131 -10.53 -14.03 -1.75
C PHE A 131 -10.27 -14.94 -2.95
N SER A 132 -9.84 -14.39 -4.08
CA SER A 132 -9.47 -15.20 -5.25
C SER A 132 -8.22 -16.06 -5.00
N GLY A 133 -7.23 -15.58 -4.26
CA GLY A 133 -6.04 -16.35 -3.89
C GLY A 133 -6.34 -17.52 -2.96
N TRP A 134 -7.22 -17.32 -1.97
CA TRP A 134 -7.72 -18.38 -1.09
C TRP A 134 -8.52 -19.43 -1.87
N LEU A 135 -9.35 -18.99 -2.82
CA LEU A 135 -10.06 -19.89 -3.71
C LEU A 135 -9.10 -20.78 -4.51
N TYR A 136 -7.97 -20.24 -4.98
CA TYR A 136 -6.93 -21.05 -5.63
C TYR A 136 -6.27 -22.06 -4.68
N LEU A 137 -5.91 -21.64 -3.46
CA LEU A 137 -5.24 -22.50 -2.48
C LEU A 137 -6.12 -23.67 -2.01
N PHE A 138 -7.44 -23.49 -2.00
CA PHE A 138 -8.41 -24.48 -1.53
C PHE A 138 -9.24 -25.09 -2.67
N TYR A 139 -8.72 -25.09 -3.89
CA TYR A 139 -9.42 -25.62 -5.06
C TYR A 139 -9.82 -27.11 -4.90
N ASP A 140 -8.97 -27.88 -4.23
CA ASP A 140 -9.17 -29.31 -3.95
C ASP A 140 -10.45 -29.61 -3.16
N VAL A 141 -10.84 -28.72 -2.25
CA VAL A 141 -12.03 -28.88 -1.40
C VAL A 141 -13.29 -28.17 -1.94
N TRP A 142 -13.23 -27.49 -3.09
CA TRP A 142 -14.40 -26.80 -3.66
C TRP A 142 -15.67 -27.67 -3.77
N PRO A 143 -15.60 -28.95 -4.19
CA PRO A 143 -16.79 -29.79 -4.29
C PRO A 143 -17.53 -29.98 -2.97
N GLU A 144 -16.79 -30.04 -1.85
CA GLU A 144 -17.34 -30.24 -0.51
C GLU A 144 -18.12 -29.01 -0.01
N TYR A 145 -17.75 -27.82 -0.47
CA TYR A 145 -18.38 -26.55 -0.10
C TYR A 145 -19.40 -26.05 -1.13
N GLY A 146 -19.78 -26.87 -2.11
CA GLY A 146 -20.78 -26.52 -3.13
C GLY A 146 -20.28 -25.54 -4.20
N LEU A 147 -18.97 -25.38 -4.34
CA LEU A 147 -18.34 -24.47 -5.31
C LEU A 147 -17.96 -25.15 -6.63
N ALA A 148 -18.34 -26.43 -6.83
CA ALA A 148 -17.98 -27.21 -8.01
C ALA A 148 -18.39 -26.57 -9.36
N ASN A 149 -19.46 -25.76 -9.36
CA ASN A 149 -19.96 -25.09 -10.57
C ASN A 149 -19.32 -23.72 -10.81
N LEU A 150 -18.49 -23.22 -9.89
CA LEU A 150 -17.76 -21.96 -10.07
C LEU A 150 -16.65 -22.19 -11.10
N PRO A 151 -16.65 -21.50 -12.25
CA PRO A 151 -15.60 -21.74 -13.24
C PRO A 151 -14.28 -21.14 -12.75
N LEU A 152 -13.22 -21.95 -12.74
CA LEU A 152 -11.89 -21.56 -12.30
C LEU A 152 -11.37 -20.32 -13.06
N GLU A 153 -11.76 -20.16 -14.32
CA GLU A 153 -11.44 -18.99 -15.15
C GLU A 153 -11.87 -17.67 -14.49
N TRP A 154 -13.05 -17.59 -13.86
CA TRP A 154 -13.48 -16.36 -13.20
C TRP A 154 -12.62 -16.00 -12.00
N VAL A 155 -12.21 -17.01 -11.23
CA VAL A 155 -11.28 -16.83 -10.10
C VAL A 155 -9.92 -16.38 -10.62
N ALA A 156 -9.46 -16.96 -11.72
CA ALA A 156 -8.21 -16.61 -12.37
C ALA A 156 -8.18 -15.16 -12.87
N VAL A 157 -9.21 -14.76 -13.60
CA VAL A 157 -9.35 -13.40 -14.11
C VAL A 157 -9.46 -12.40 -12.97
N ALA A 158 -10.23 -12.71 -11.92
CA ALA A 158 -10.34 -11.86 -10.73
C ALA A 158 -8.99 -11.67 -10.02
N HIS A 159 -8.24 -12.75 -9.80
CA HIS A 159 -6.94 -12.69 -9.14
C HIS A 159 -5.93 -11.91 -9.98
N ALA A 160 -5.83 -12.21 -11.26
CA ALA A 160 -4.92 -11.53 -12.19
C ALA A 160 -5.27 -10.04 -12.30
N SER A 161 -6.55 -9.68 -12.42
CA SER A 161 -6.99 -8.28 -12.47
C SER A 161 -6.60 -7.52 -11.19
N ALA A 162 -6.82 -8.13 -10.02
CA ALA A 162 -6.41 -7.52 -8.76
C ALA A 162 -4.88 -7.40 -8.64
N ALA A 163 -4.12 -8.37 -9.14
CA ALA A 163 -2.66 -8.30 -9.19
C ALA A 163 -2.16 -7.16 -10.10
N TYR A 164 -2.77 -6.96 -11.28
CA TYR A 164 -2.45 -5.82 -12.14
C TYR A 164 -2.81 -4.48 -11.50
N LEU A 165 -3.93 -4.39 -10.78
CA LEU A 165 -4.27 -3.20 -10.00
C LEU A 165 -3.26 -2.92 -8.88
N MET A 166 -2.79 -3.98 -8.20
CA MET A 166 -1.72 -3.87 -7.20
C MET A 166 -0.40 -3.41 -7.82
N LEU A 167 -0.06 -3.87 -9.02
CA LEU A 167 1.11 -3.41 -9.77
C LEU A 167 1.00 -1.92 -10.13
N ILE A 168 -0.16 -1.48 -10.64
CA ILE A 168 -0.41 -0.06 -10.93
C ILE A 168 -0.26 0.76 -9.66
N PHE A 169 -0.85 0.30 -8.55
CA PHE A 169 -0.70 0.94 -7.25
C PHE A 169 0.77 1.05 -6.84
N LEU A 170 1.57 -0.02 -6.99
CA LEU A 170 3.00 -0.01 -6.66
C LEU A 170 3.76 1.02 -7.50
N ILE A 171 3.52 1.07 -8.81
CA ILE A 171 4.17 2.04 -9.72
C ILE A 171 3.82 3.47 -9.32
N VAL A 172 2.53 3.76 -9.13
CA VAL A 172 2.06 5.09 -8.72
C VAL A 172 2.58 5.45 -7.33
N HIS A 173 2.61 4.51 -6.40
CA HIS A 173 3.10 4.69 -5.04
C HIS A 173 4.58 5.09 -5.04
N VAL A 174 5.43 4.39 -5.80
CA VAL A 174 6.85 4.72 -5.94
C VAL A 174 7.03 6.08 -6.62
N TYR A 175 6.26 6.38 -7.68
CA TYR A 175 6.29 7.68 -8.32
C TYR A 175 5.97 8.82 -7.35
N LEU A 176 4.87 8.71 -6.60
CA LEU A 176 4.47 9.72 -5.62
C LEU A 176 5.47 9.84 -4.46
N ALA A 177 6.16 8.76 -4.08
CA ALA A 177 7.25 8.82 -3.12
C ALA A 177 8.43 9.68 -3.60
N THR A 178 8.57 9.87 -4.92
CA THR A 178 9.56 10.77 -5.53
C THR A 178 9.05 12.19 -5.80
N ALA A 179 7.78 12.48 -5.50
CA ALA A 179 7.16 13.79 -5.74
C ALA A 179 7.21 14.73 -4.51
N GLY A 180 8.19 14.54 -3.62
CA GLY A 180 8.42 15.41 -2.46
C GLY A 180 9.26 16.65 -2.79
N HIS A 181 9.61 17.45 -1.77
CA HIS A 181 10.51 18.62 -1.92
C HIS A 181 11.87 18.26 -2.54
N THR A 182 12.31 17.01 -2.36
CA THR A 182 13.33 16.37 -3.19
C THR A 182 12.87 14.97 -3.59
N PRO A 183 13.38 14.40 -4.70
CA PRO A 183 12.98 13.06 -5.17
C PRO A 183 13.22 11.93 -4.17
N THR A 184 14.05 12.15 -3.16
CA THR A 184 14.39 11.15 -2.15
C THR A 184 13.85 11.48 -0.76
N ALA A 185 13.16 12.62 -0.59
CA ALA A 185 12.67 13.10 0.70
C ALA A 185 11.83 12.05 1.45
N HIS A 186 10.73 11.59 0.82
CA HIS A 186 9.83 10.63 1.45
C HIS A 186 10.46 9.25 1.61
N ILE A 187 11.32 8.83 0.67
CA ILE A 187 12.07 7.56 0.77
C ILE A 187 13.02 7.61 1.97
N LYS A 188 13.76 8.71 2.13
CA LYS A 188 14.66 8.93 3.27
C LYS A 188 13.90 8.98 4.58
N ALA A 189 12.71 9.59 4.61
CA ALA A 189 11.84 9.56 5.79
C ALA A 189 11.40 8.13 6.13
N MET A 190 11.06 7.29 5.14
CA MET A 190 10.68 5.89 5.35
C MET A 190 11.85 4.97 5.72
N ILE A 191 13.09 5.36 5.46
CA ILE A 191 14.29 4.61 5.89
C ILE A 191 14.69 5.05 7.31
N THR A 192 14.81 6.36 7.52
CA THR A 192 15.39 6.93 8.74
C THR A 192 14.37 7.16 9.85
N GLY A 193 13.10 7.38 9.49
CA GLY A 193 12.01 7.78 10.38
C GLY A 193 11.87 9.28 10.57
N TRP A 194 12.79 10.08 10.01
CA TRP A 194 12.84 11.53 10.18
C TRP A 194 12.42 12.23 8.90
N GLU A 195 11.48 13.17 9.04
CA GLU A 195 11.04 14.05 7.96
C GLU A 195 11.61 15.45 8.18
N GLU A 196 12.11 16.07 7.10
CA GLU A 196 12.63 17.44 7.09
C GLU A 196 11.49 18.39 6.71
N VAL A 197 11.17 19.34 7.58
CA VAL A 197 10.10 20.33 7.40
C VAL A 197 10.73 21.71 7.22
N GLU A 198 10.22 22.50 6.28
CA GLU A 198 10.66 23.88 6.05
C GLU A 198 10.02 24.85 7.06
N ASP A 199 10.77 25.89 7.44
CA ASP A 199 10.44 26.80 8.55
C ASP A 199 9.13 27.63 8.30
N GLU A 200 8.60 27.68 7.08
CA GLU A 200 7.35 28.39 6.73
C GLU A 200 6.07 27.68 7.23
N ASP A 201 6.13 26.38 7.50
CA ASP A 201 4.95 25.59 7.84
C ASP A 201 4.46 25.81 9.31
N GLU A 202 5.33 26.28 10.22
CA GLU A 202 4.98 26.55 11.64
C GLU A 202 4.23 27.87 11.87
N ASN A 203 4.52 28.93 11.10
CA ASN A 203 3.93 30.25 11.34
C ASN A 203 2.41 30.25 11.15
N GLU A 204 1.89 29.45 10.21
CA GLU A 204 0.45 29.28 10.02
C GLU A 204 -0.21 28.30 11.01
N GLU A 205 0.55 27.38 11.61
CA GLU A 205 0.04 26.44 12.62
C GLU A 205 -0.15 27.15 13.98
N GLN A 206 0.81 28.00 14.39
CA GLN A 206 0.65 28.85 15.58
C GLN A 206 -0.48 29.89 15.44
N LEU A 207 -0.84 30.28 14.21
CA LEU A 207 -1.96 31.17 13.93
C LEU A 207 -3.33 30.46 13.94
N ARG A 208 -3.35 29.11 13.97
CA ARG A 208 -4.58 28.28 13.92
C ARG A 208 -4.88 27.50 15.20
N THR A 209 -3.95 27.45 16.16
CA THR A 209 -4.17 27.00 17.54
C THR A 209 -4.54 28.16 18.45
#